data_AF-A0A936EDP5-F1
#
_entry.id   AF-A0A936EDP5-F1
#
_cell.length_a   1.000
_cell.length_b   1.000
_cell.length_c   1.000
_cell.angle_alpha   90.00
_cell.angle_beta   90.00
_cell.angle_gamma   90.00
#
_symmetry.space_group_name_H-M   'P 1'
#
loop_
_entity.id
_entity.type
_entity.pdbx_description
1 polymer ?
#
loop_
_entity_poly.entity_id
_entity_poly.type
_entity_poly.pdbx_seq_one_letter_code
_entity_poly.pdbx_strand_id
1 'polypeptide(L)'
;MDPARLLLEMLSAFLGGALAAALGALGGFVLFGLVGVVGFLAAICTGDTHWLAALTGSVLLRPSSCFLGGVVAAAWARRRGYLRCGKDIGRPLLEFRRAELLLAGGLGGVAGWLANLGFDAVLAGRLDTVGLAVCVVPLLLKRAWDLGRSSDCAGTSHAVPSPYRFFERLASAGVRSSSACWPAWAPPVCRCIWPITRCWPRMRGWPGSA
;
A
#
# COMPACT_ATOMS: atom_id res chain seq x y z
N MET A 1 29.81 2.93 -16.28
CA MET A 1 29.17 3.65 -15.18
C MET A 1 30.26 4.10 -14.23
N ASP A 2 30.32 5.39 -13.92
CA ASP A 2 31.28 5.89 -12.94
C ASP A 2 30.90 5.37 -11.55
N PRO A 3 31.85 4.81 -10.77
CA PRO A 3 31.54 4.20 -9.48
C PRO A 3 30.92 5.19 -8.49
N ALA A 4 31.30 6.47 -8.56
CA ALA A 4 30.73 7.54 -7.74
C ALA A 4 29.25 7.80 -8.05
N ARG A 5 28.84 7.74 -9.32
CA ARG A 5 27.42 7.92 -9.70
C ARG A 5 26.55 6.78 -9.19
N LEU A 6 27.05 5.55 -9.29
CA LEU A 6 26.32 4.37 -8.83
C LEU A 6 26.05 4.41 -7.32
N LEU A 7 27.03 4.86 -6.53
CA LEU A 7 26.90 5.04 -5.09
C LEU A 7 25.84 6.09 -4.73
N LEU A 8 25.81 7.22 -5.45
CA LEU A 8 24.80 8.26 -5.28
C LEU A 8 23.40 7.77 -5.66
N GLU A 9 23.28 7.01 -6.75
CA GLU A 9 22.01 6.44 -7.19
C GLU A 9 21.47 5.42 -6.18
N MET A 10 22.33 4.52 -5.67
CA MET A 10 21.94 3.59 -4.60
C MET A 10 21.52 4.31 -3.32
N LEU A 11 22.27 5.34 -2.91
CA LEU A 11 21.92 6.14 -1.73
C LEU A 11 20.58 6.85 -1.94
N SER A 12 20.35 7.43 -3.12
CA SER A 12 19.11 8.10 -3.45
C SER A 12 17.92 7.12 -3.51
N ALA A 13 18.12 5.91 -4.03
CA ALA A 13 17.11 4.85 -4.05
C ALA A 13 16.78 4.37 -2.63
N PHE A 14 17.79 4.25 -1.77
CA PHE A 14 17.61 3.92 -0.36
C PHE A 14 16.82 5.00 0.38
N LEU A 15 17.19 6.27 0.20
CA LEU A 15 16.48 7.40 0.82
C LEU A 15 15.04 7.51 0.30
N GLY A 16 14.83 7.32 -0.99
CA GLY A 16 13.50 7.27 -1.60
C GLY A 16 12.62 6.16 -1.02
N GLY A 17 13.18 4.95 -0.89
CA GLY A 17 12.48 3.82 -0.28
C GLY A 17 12.18 4.01 1.21
N ALA A 18 13.11 4.61 1.97
CA ALA A 18 12.92 4.94 3.38
C ALA A 18 11.86 6.04 3.58
N LEU A 19 11.86 7.07 2.72
CA LEU A 19 10.85 8.13 2.68
C LEU A 19 9.46 7.55 2.43
N ALA A 20 9.33 6.67 1.44
CA ALA A 20 8.06 6.01 1.14
C ALA A 20 7.60 5.08 2.27
N ALA A 21 8.51 4.39 2.95
CA ALA A 21 8.15 3.61 4.14
C ALA A 21 7.59 4.50 5.26
N ALA A 22 8.16 5.68 5.46
CA ALA A 22 7.66 6.62 6.46
C ALA A 22 6.25 7.13 6.13
N LEU A 23 6.00 7.50 4.88
CA LEU A 23 4.71 8.07 4.42
C LEU A 23 3.65 7.01 4.07
N GLY A 24 4.06 5.76 3.84
CA GLY A 24 3.27 4.73 3.18
C GLY A 24 3.56 4.67 1.67
N ALA A 25 3.45 3.48 1.08
CA ALA A 25 3.80 3.27 -0.33
C ALA A 25 2.94 4.15 -1.27
N LEU A 26 1.63 4.26 -0.98
CA LEU A 26 0.74 5.14 -1.73
C LEU A 26 1.16 6.61 -1.58
N GLY A 27 1.54 7.04 -0.38
CA GLY A 27 2.02 8.39 -0.11
C GLY A 27 3.26 8.73 -0.94
N GLY A 28 4.23 7.82 -1.01
CA GLY A 28 5.43 7.98 -1.85
C GLY A 28 5.13 8.10 -3.34
N PHE A 29 4.18 7.29 -3.86
CA PHE A 29 3.76 7.36 -5.27
C PHE A 29 3.02 8.66 -5.61
N VAL A 30 2.12 9.09 -4.72
CA VAL A 30 1.39 10.36 -4.89
C VAL A 30 2.35 11.56 -4.83
N LEU A 31 3.39 11.50 -4.00
CA LEU A 31 4.38 12.56 -3.91
C LEU A 31 5.16 12.73 -5.22
N PHE A 32 5.55 11.64 -5.88
CA PHE A 32 6.12 11.71 -7.23
C PHE A 32 5.17 12.35 -8.23
N GLY A 33 3.89 11.97 -8.21
CA GLY A 33 2.86 12.55 -9.07
C GLY A 33 2.67 14.06 -8.84
N LEU A 34 2.62 14.48 -7.58
CA LEU A 34 2.46 15.89 -7.21
C LEU A 34 3.63 16.74 -7.71
N VAL A 35 4.86 16.30 -7.45
CA VAL A 35 6.05 17.01 -7.92
C VAL A 35 6.13 17.00 -9.45
N GLY A 36 5.69 15.92 -10.10
CA GLY A 36 5.55 15.82 -11.55
C GLY A 36 4.56 16.84 -12.12
N VAL A 37 3.39 17.02 -11.51
CA VAL A 37 2.40 18.03 -11.91
C VAL A 37 2.97 19.44 -11.76
N VAL A 38 3.67 19.73 -10.66
CA VAL A 38 4.34 21.02 -10.47
C VAL A 38 5.40 21.26 -11.55
N GLY A 39 6.23 20.26 -11.86
CA GLY A 39 7.24 20.35 -12.92
C GLY A 39 6.63 20.56 -14.31
N PHE A 40 5.50 19.91 -14.59
CA PHE A 40 4.76 20.07 -15.84
C PHE A 40 4.14 21.47 -15.97
N LEU A 41 3.52 21.98 -14.90
CA LEU A 41 2.98 23.34 -14.87
C LEU A 41 4.09 24.40 -15.04
N ALA A 42 5.24 24.20 -14.38
CA ALA A 42 6.40 25.07 -14.55
C ALA A 42 6.84 25.11 -16.02
N ALA A 43 6.95 23.94 -16.68
CA ALA A 43 7.32 23.86 -18.08
C ALA A 43 6.35 24.59 -19.02
N ILE A 44 5.04 24.55 -18.74
CA ILE A 44 4.05 25.31 -19.53
C ILE A 44 4.20 26.82 -19.31
N CYS A 45 4.44 27.26 -18.08
CA CYS A 45 4.51 28.68 -17.74
C CYS A 45 5.82 29.35 -18.17
N THR A 46 6.96 28.66 -18.07
CA THR A 46 8.29 29.22 -18.35
C THR A 46 8.88 28.78 -19.68
N GLY A 47 8.35 27.70 -20.28
CA GLY A 47 8.98 27.02 -21.42
C GLY A 47 10.22 26.19 -21.06
N ASP A 48 10.65 26.19 -19.79
CA ASP A 48 11.82 25.46 -19.33
C ASP A 48 11.45 24.04 -18.85
N THR A 49 12.01 23.03 -19.51
CA THR A 49 11.75 21.61 -19.22
C THR A 49 12.76 21.01 -18.24
N HIS A 50 13.75 21.77 -17.77
CA HIS A 50 14.80 21.28 -16.88
C HIS A 50 14.26 20.61 -15.63
N TRP A 51 13.20 21.16 -15.01
CA TRP A 51 12.56 20.57 -13.84
C TRP A 51 11.92 19.20 -14.13
N LEU A 52 11.25 19.07 -15.27
CA LEU A 52 10.61 17.82 -15.67
C LEU A 52 11.66 16.74 -16.02
N ALA A 53 12.76 17.14 -16.67
CA ALA A 53 13.91 16.28 -16.95
C ALA A 53 14.61 15.82 -15.66
N ALA A 54 14.80 16.73 -14.69
CA ALA A 54 15.38 16.39 -13.40
C ALA A 54 14.51 15.40 -12.61
N LEU A 55 13.19 15.53 -12.67
CA LEU A 55 12.25 14.62 -11.99
C LEU A 55 12.21 13.23 -12.62
N THR A 56 12.13 13.16 -13.95
CA THR A 56 12.13 11.90 -14.70
C THR A 56 13.46 11.16 -14.57
N GLY A 57 14.57 11.90 -14.48
CA GLY A 57 15.90 11.35 -14.19
C GLY A 57 16.17 11.07 -12.70
N SER A 58 15.30 11.51 -11.78
CA SER A 58 15.54 11.33 -10.35
C SER A 58 15.35 9.88 -9.93
N VAL A 59 16.36 9.28 -9.29
CA VAL A 59 16.25 7.92 -8.73
C VAL A 59 15.51 7.91 -7.39
N LEU A 60 15.53 9.04 -6.67
CA LEU A 60 14.94 9.19 -5.33
C LEU A 60 13.42 9.09 -5.34
N LEU A 61 12.75 9.89 -6.18
CA LEU A 61 11.28 9.92 -6.24
C LEU A 61 10.71 8.93 -7.25
N ARG A 62 11.55 8.21 -8.00
CA ARG A 62 11.07 7.29 -9.03
C ARG A 62 10.16 6.22 -8.42
N PRO A 63 9.02 5.88 -9.06
CA PRO A 63 8.16 4.80 -8.59
C PRO A 63 8.90 3.48 -8.37
N SER A 64 9.91 3.16 -9.18
CA SER A 64 10.73 1.94 -9.02
C SER A 64 11.43 1.87 -7.66
N SER A 65 11.79 3.00 -7.05
CA SER A 65 12.59 3.05 -5.82
C SER A 65 11.70 3.44 -4.63
N CYS A 66 10.96 4.53 -4.78
CA CYS A 66 10.09 5.09 -3.75
C CYS A 66 8.93 4.13 -3.45
N PHE A 67 8.05 3.88 -4.44
CA PHE A 67 6.86 3.03 -4.23
C PHE A 67 7.22 1.59 -3.86
N LEU A 68 8.17 0.95 -4.55
CA LEU A 68 8.58 -0.43 -4.20
C LEU A 68 9.19 -0.50 -2.79
N GLY A 69 9.95 0.51 -2.36
CA GLY A 69 10.46 0.58 -1.00
C GLY A 69 9.34 0.53 0.03
N GLY A 70 8.30 1.35 -0.15
CA GLY A 70 7.11 1.32 0.72
C GLY A 70 6.38 -0.03 0.71
N VAL A 71 6.25 -0.67 -0.46
CA VAL A 71 5.61 -2.00 -0.59
C VAL A 71 6.40 -3.07 0.16
N VAL A 72 7.72 -3.08 0.02
CA VAL A 72 8.60 -4.02 0.73
C VAL A 72 8.52 -3.80 2.23
N ALA A 73 8.51 -2.55 2.69
CA ALA A 73 8.37 -2.23 4.11
C ALA A 73 7.01 -2.69 4.67
N ALA A 74 5.90 -2.46 3.96
CA ALA A 74 4.57 -2.91 4.36
C ALA A 74 4.47 -4.44 4.43
N ALA A 75 5.06 -5.12 3.45
CA ALA A 75 5.16 -6.57 3.43
C ALA A 75 6.01 -7.10 4.60
N TRP A 76 7.11 -6.43 4.92
CA TRP A 76 7.95 -6.75 6.06
C TRP A 76 7.23 -6.55 7.40
N ALA A 77 6.48 -5.46 7.53
CA ALA A 77 5.67 -5.19 8.71
C ALA A 77 4.57 -6.25 8.92
N ARG A 78 3.98 -6.79 7.84
CA ARG A 78 3.07 -7.94 7.93
C ARG A 78 3.78 -9.18 8.47
N ARG A 79 4.96 -9.50 7.94
CA ARG A 79 5.73 -10.67 8.38
C ARG A 79 6.11 -10.62 9.86
N ARG A 80 6.34 -9.43 10.38
CA ARG A 80 6.60 -9.20 11.80
C ARG A 80 5.34 -9.12 12.67
N GLY A 81 4.15 -9.22 12.08
CA GLY A 81 2.87 -9.16 12.79
C GLY A 81 2.42 -7.75 13.18
N TYR A 82 3.10 -6.69 12.72
CA TYR A 82 2.72 -5.30 13.01
C TYR A 82 1.53 -4.85 12.15
N LEU A 83 1.42 -5.37 10.92
CA LEU A 83 0.29 -5.15 10.04
C LEU A 83 -0.53 -6.44 9.88
N ARG A 84 -1.85 -6.35 10.04
CA ARG A 84 -2.79 -7.44 9.74
C ARG A 84 -2.91 -7.72 8.24
N CYS A 85 -2.75 -6.70 7.41
CA CYS A 85 -2.81 -6.79 5.96
C CYS A 85 -1.58 -6.14 5.30
N GLY A 86 -0.81 -6.91 4.54
CA GLY A 86 0.37 -6.41 3.82
C GLY A 86 0.04 -5.68 2.51
N LYS A 87 -1.24 -5.59 2.16
CA LYS A 87 -1.76 -4.80 1.02
C LYS A 87 -2.20 -3.40 1.45
N ASP A 88 -2.16 -3.11 2.75
CA ASP A 88 -2.46 -1.78 3.27
C ASP A 88 -1.28 -0.84 3.00
N ILE A 89 -1.27 -0.29 1.78
CA ILE A 89 -0.21 0.58 1.26
C ILE A 89 -0.39 2.05 1.64
N GLY A 90 -1.53 2.41 2.22
CA GLY A 90 -1.86 3.78 2.63
C GLY A 90 -1.39 4.11 4.03
N ARG A 91 -1.13 3.10 4.86
CA ARG A 91 -0.75 3.31 6.25
C ARG A 91 0.72 3.77 6.38
N PRO A 92 1.00 4.88 7.06
CA PRO A 92 2.37 5.33 7.27
C PRO A 92 3.06 4.43 8.32
N LEU A 93 4.19 3.81 7.96
CA LEU A 93 4.88 2.90 8.89
C LEU A 93 5.63 3.65 10.00
N LEU A 94 5.75 4.97 9.87
CA LEU A 94 6.31 5.83 10.91
C LEU A 94 5.49 5.75 12.22
N GLU A 95 4.19 5.43 12.14
CA GLU A 95 3.30 5.24 13.31
C GLU A 95 3.82 4.17 14.28
N PHE A 96 4.51 3.14 13.77
CA PHE A 96 5.02 2.05 14.59
C PHE A 96 6.31 2.42 15.34
N ARG A 97 6.91 3.59 15.07
CA ARG A 97 8.17 4.09 15.69
C ARG A 97 9.31 3.07 15.68
N ARG A 98 9.42 2.27 14.62
CA ARG A 98 10.45 1.23 14.45
C ARG A 98 11.34 1.54 13.25
N ALA A 99 12.62 1.79 13.52
CA ALA A 99 13.61 2.05 12.48
C ALA A 99 13.78 0.87 11.50
N GLU A 100 13.54 -0.37 11.97
CA GLU A 100 13.60 -1.58 11.12
C GLU A 100 12.70 -1.49 9.89
N LEU A 101 11.56 -0.81 9.99
CA LEU A 101 10.62 -0.65 8.88
C LEU A 101 11.16 0.34 7.82
N LEU A 102 11.84 1.40 8.26
CA LEU A 102 12.48 2.36 7.37
C LEU A 102 13.68 1.73 6.66
N LEU A 103 14.47 0.91 7.38
CA LEU A 103 15.58 0.15 6.79
C LEU A 103 15.09 -0.85 5.74
N ALA A 104 14.01 -1.59 6.03
CA ALA A 104 13.38 -2.49 5.07
C ALA A 104 12.87 -1.71 3.83
N GLY A 105 12.34 -0.50 4.04
CA GLY A 105 11.93 0.39 2.97
C GLY A 105 13.09 0.84 2.08
N GLY A 106 14.18 1.28 2.67
CA GLY A 106 15.37 1.69 1.91
C GLY A 106 15.99 0.53 1.13
N LEU A 107 16.10 -0.65 1.73
CA LEU A 107 16.55 -1.86 1.01
C LEU A 107 15.60 -2.23 -0.13
N GLY A 108 14.29 -2.11 0.10
CA GLY A 108 13.27 -2.31 -0.94
C GLY A 108 13.41 -1.31 -2.09
N GLY A 109 13.76 -0.06 -1.80
CA GLY A 109 13.97 0.96 -2.83
C GLY A 109 15.21 0.71 -3.67
N VAL A 110 16.31 0.27 -3.06
CA VAL A 110 17.51 -0.19 -3.79
C VAL A 110 17.18 -1.40 -4.67
N ALA A 111 16.48 -2.39 -4.13
CA ALA A 111 16.08 -3.58 -4.88
C ALA A 111 15.17 -3.23 -6.07
N GLY A 112 14.24 -2.30 -5.90
CA GLY A 112 13.36 -1.85 -6.97
C GLY A 112 14.06 -1.05 -8.05
N TRP A 113 15.04 -0.21 -7.68
CA TRP A 113 15.92 0.47 -8.63
C TRP A 113 16.76 -0.54 -9.44
N LEU A 114 17.37 -1.53 -8.78
CA LEU A 114 18.10 -2.62 -9.45
C LEU A 114 17.21 -3.44 -10.40
N ALA A 115 15.99 -3.76 -9.97
CA ALA A 115 15.03 -4.46 -10.83
C ALA A 115 14.72 -3.65 -12.09
N ASN A 116 14.53 -2.33 -11.95
CA ASN A 116 14.33 -1.46 -13.09
C ASN A 116 15.54 -1.41 -14.01
N LEU A 117 16.78 -1.38 -13.48
CA LEU A 117 17.98 -1.46 -14.32
C LEU A 117 18.02 -2.76 -15.13
N GLY A 118 17.63 -3.88 -14.51
CA GLY A 118 17.52 -5.17 -15.20
C GLY A 118 16.46 -5.16 -16.31
N PHE A 119 15.29 -4.56 -16.07
CA PHE A 119 14.26 -4.41 -17.10
C PHE A 119 14.70 -3.47 -18.22
N ASP A 120 15.39 -2.39 -17.89
CA ASP A 120 15.94 -1.44 -18.86
C ASP A 120 16.94 -2.11 -19.80
N ALA A 121 17.83 -2.94 -19.27
CA ALA A 121 18.82 -3.66 -20.07
C ALA A 121 18.22 -4.60 -21.16
N VAL A 122 16.98 -5.08 -20.96
CA VAL A 122 16.35 -6.07 -21.86
C VAL A 122 15.23 -5.46 -22.70
N LEU A 123 14.50 -4.49 -22.15
CA LEU A 123 13.22 -4.01 -22.67
C LEU A 123 13.19 -2.49 -22.94
N ALA A 124 14.34 -1.80 -22.83
CA ALA A 124 14.43 -0.37 -23.12
C ALA A 124 13.80 -0.02 -24.48
N GLY A 125 12.94 1.00 -24.48
CA GLY A 125 12.25 1.52 -25.67
C GLY A 125 11.08 0.68 -26.19
N ARG A 126 10.83 -0.52 -25.64
CA ARG A 126 9.68 -1.36 -26.02
C ARG A 126 8.53 -1.26 -25.02
N LEU A 127 8.85 -1.17 -23.74
CA LEU A 127 7.87 -1.09 -22.65
C LEU A 127 8.30 -0.02 -21.64
N ASP A 128 7.33 0.50 -20.90
CA ASP A 128 7.60 1.30 -19.70
C ASP A 128 8.21 0.39 -18.62
N THR A 129 9.53 0.45 -18.48
CA THR A 129 10.30 -0.39 -17.55
C THR A 129 10.01 -0.04 -16.10
N VAL A 130 9.65 1.22 -15.82
CA VAL A 130 9.25 1.68 -14.48
C VAL A 130 7.89 1.12 -14.11
N GLY A 131 6.91 1.25 -15.01
CA GLY A 131 5.59 0.63 -14.84
C GLY A 131 5.68 -0.89 -14.67
N LEU A 132 6.55 -1.54 -15.45
CA LEU A 132 6.79 -2.98 -15.34
C LEU A 132 7.40 -3.36 -13.98
N ALA A 133 8.37 -2.60 -13.47
CA ALA A 133 8.95 -2.83 -12.15
C ALA A 133 7.90 -2.72 -11.03
N VAL A 134 7.06 -1.68 -11.10
CA VAL A 134 5.99 -1.40 -10.12
C VAL A 134 4.90 -2.47 -10.14
N CYS A 135 4.63 -3.10 -11.28
CA CYS A 135 3.66 -4.18 -11.37
C CYS A 135 4.26 -5.55 -11.00
N VAL A 136 5.40 -5.89 -11.56
CA VAL A 136 5.98 -7.25 -11.47
C VAL A 136 6.59 -7.51 -10.10
N VAL A 137 7.38 -6.57 -9.57
CA VAL A 137 8.11 -6.83 -8.32
C VAL A 137 7.18 -7.03 -7.12
N PRO A 138 6.11 -6.23 -6.90
CA PRO A 138 5.14 -6.49 -5.84
C PRO A 138 4.40 -7.82 -5.98
N LEU A 139 4.13 -8.27 -7.21
CA LEU A 139 3.50 -9.58 -7.47
C LEU A 139 4.44 -10.73 -7.11
N LEU A 140 5.72 -10.62 -7.50
CA LEU A 140 6.76 -11.58 -7.11
C LEU A 140 6.94 -11.60 -5.60
N LEU A 141 6.95 -10.43 -4.97
CA LEU A 141 7.05 -10.28 -3.52
C LEU A 141 5.89 -10.96 -2.81
N LYS A 142 4.66 -10.71 -3.27
CA LYS A 142 3.44 -11.36 -2.77
C LYS A 142 3.53 -12.88 -2.88
N ARG A 143 4.05 -13.39 -4.00
CA ARG A 143 4.19 -14.83 -4.23
C ARG A 143 5.29 -15.46 -3.37
N ALA A 144 6.42 -14.78 -3.23
CA ALA A 144 7.58 -15.25 -2.46
C ALA A 144 7.32 -15.23 -0.95
N TRP A 145 6.56 -14.26 -0.48
CA TRP A 145 6.34 -14.03 0.94
C TRP A 145 4.98 -14.48 1.46
N ASP A 146 4.19 -15.15 0.61
CA ASP A 146 2.83 -15.61 0.88
C ASP A 146 2.02 -14.60 1.70
N LEU A 147 1.96 -13.36 1.18
CA LEU A 147 1.37 -12.21 1.88
C LEU A 147 -0.17 -12.28 1.95
N GLY A 148 -0.76 -13.47 2.08
CA GLY A 148 -2.16 -13.77 2.39
C GLY A 148 -3.22 -13.41 1.34
N ARG A 149 -4.41 -14.02 1.52
CA ARG A 149 -5.59 -13.74 0.70
C ARG A 149 -6.12 -12.34 0.99
N SER A 150 -6.82 -11.76 0.01
CA SER A 150 -7.41 -10.41 0.13
C SER A 150 -8.47 -10.32 1.22
N SER A 151 -9.07 -11.46 1.58
CA SER A 151 -10.00 -11.63 2.69
C SER A 151 -9.42 -11.20 4.04
N ASP A 152 -8.11 -11.33 4.26
CA ASP A 152 -7.46 -10.98 5.53
C ASP A 152 -7.47 -9.45 5.78
N CYS A 153 -7.69 -8.68 4.71
CA CYS A 153 -7.63 -7.22 4.69
C CYS A 153 -8.99 -6.54 4.89
N ALA A 154 -10.09 -7.31 4.91
CA ALA A 154 -11.45 -6.78 4.93
C ALA A 154 -11.82 -6.01 6.22
N GLY A 155 -11.01 -6.11 7.28
CA GLY A 155 -11.31 -5.55 8.61
C GLY A 155 -10.33 -4.49 9.14
N THR A 156 -9.32 -4.06 8.38
CA THR A 156 -8.29 -3.12 8.88
C THR A 156 -8.21 -1.81 8.12
N SER A 157 -9.27 -1.42 7.41
CA SER A 157 -9.35 -0.17 6.66
C SER A 157 -9.37 1.06 7.59
N HIS A 158 -8.22 1.40 8.17
CA HIS A 158 -7.92 2.77 8.56
C HIS A 158 -7.07 3.36 7.43
N ALA A 159 -7.64 4.39 6.78
CA ALA A 159 -7.16 5.14 5.62
C ALA A 159 -7.53 4.59 4.22
N VAL A 160 -8.45 5.33 3.59
CA VAL A 160 -8.96 5.28 2.21
C VAL A 160 -10.07 4.22 1.93
N PRO A 161 -11.34 4.63 1.75
CA PRO A 161 -12.33 3.76 1.11
C PRO A 161 -11.79 3.43 -0.28
N SER A 162 -11.44 2.17 -0.51
CA SER A 162 -10.79 1.80 -1.76
C SER A 162 -11.75 2.11 -2.93
N PRO A 163 -11.30 2.77 -4.02
CA PRO A 163 -12.09 2.89 -5.24
C PRO A 163 -12.40 1.50 -5.84
N TYR A 164 -11.65 0.48 -5.41
CA TYR A 164 -11.84 -0.92 -5.76
C TYR A 164 -13.02 -1.58 -5.03
N ARG A 165 -13.63 -0.96 -4.00
CA ARG A 165 -14.88 -1.47 -3.39
C ARG A 165 -16.03 -1.44 -4.39
N PHE A 166 -16.01 -0.53 -5.37
CA PHE A 166 -16.96 -0.50 -6.47
C PHE A 166 -16.78 -1.72 -7.40
N PHE A 167 -15.54 -2.01 -7.80
CA PHE A 167 -15.23 -3.21 -8.61
C PHE A 167 -15.47 -4.52 -7.85
N GLU A 168 -15.19 -4.57 -6.55
CA GLU A 168 -15.56 -5.71 -5.70
C GLU A 168 -17.07 -5.87 -5.59
N ARG A 169 -17.85 -4.78 -5.49
CA ARG A 169 -19.33 -4.82 -5.50
C ARG A 169 -19.90 -5.29 -6.83
N LEU A 170 -19.29 -4.90 -7.96
CA LEU A 170 -19.67 -5.42 -9.27
C LEU A 170 -19.34 -6.90 -9.42
N ALA A 171 -18.19 -7.34 -8.89
CA ALA A 171 -17.79 -8.75 -8.87
C ALA A 171 -18.62 -9.60 -7.89
N SER A 172 -19.11 -9.01 -6.80
CA SER A 172 -19.91 -9.69 -5.76
C SER A 172 -21.42 -9.51 -5.93
N ALA A 173 -21.89 -8.76 -6.94
CA ALA A 173 -23.31 -8.65 -7.29
C ALA A 173 -23.94 -10.00 -7.71
N GLY A 174 -23.12 -11.05 -7.91
CA GLY A 174 -23.57 -12.43 -8.10
C GLY A 174 -23.62 -13.30 -6.84
N VAL A 175 -23.09 -12.84 -5.69
CA VAL A 175 -22.98 -13.67 -4.47
C VAL A 175 -23.80 -13.06 -3.34
N ARG A 176 -25.06 -13.51 -3.26
CA ARG A 176 -25.85 -13.40 -2.03
C ARG A 176 -25.16 -14.20 -0.93
N SER A 177 -24.36 -13.55 -0.10
CA SER A 177 -23.90 -14.11 1.17
C SER A 177 -24.54 -13.32 2.31
N SER A 178 -25.63 -13.89 2.79
CA SER A 178 -26.36 -13.53 3.99
C SER A 178 -25.54 -13.88 5.24
N SER A 179 -24.75 -12.95 5.77
CA SER A 179 -24.42 -12.79 7.20
C SER A 179 -23.19 -11.89 7.36
N ALA A 180 -23.38 -10.58 7.32
CA ALA A 180 -22.39 -9.65 7.85
C ALA A 180 -23.11 -8.67 8.76
N CYS A 181 -23.04 -8.94 10.07
CA CYS A 181 -23.28 -7.93 11.10
C CYS A 181 -22.33 -6.76 10.83
N TRP A 182 -22.91 -5.63 10.47
CA TRP A 182 -22.22 -4.36 10.31
C TRP A 182 -21.80 -3.84 11.69
N PRO A 183 -20.57 -3.32 11.87
CA PRO A 183 -20.29 -2.47 13.02
C PRO A 183 -20.92 -1.10 12.74
N ALA A 184 -21.97 -0.80 13.49
CA ALA A 184 -22.64 0.50 13.50
C ALA A 184 -21.71 1.56 14.10
N TRP A 185 -21.42 2.60 13.31
CA TRP A 185 -21.09 3.90 13.85
C TRP A 185 -22.36 4.44 14.54
N ALA A 186 -22.38 4.41 15.88
CA ALA A 186 -23.40 5.10 16.68
C ALA A 186 -22.71 5.77 17.88
N PRO A 187 -22.97 7.06 18.16
CA PRO A 187 -22.48 7.74 19.37
C PRO A 187 -23.14 7.15 20.63
N PRO A 188 -22.55 7.36 21.83
CA PRO A 188 -22.91 6.61 23.02
C PRO A 188 -24.14 7.23 23.69
N VAL A 189 -25.35 6.96 23.19
CA VAL A 189 -26.57 7.20 23.97
C VAL A 189 -27.62 6.12 23.67
N CYS A 190 -27.78 5.23 24.64
CA CYS A 190 -29.00 4.51 25.02
C CYS A 190 -29.80 3.66 24.01
N ARG A 191 -29.92 2.40 24.45
CA ARG A 191 -31.14 1.56 24.52
C ARG A 191 -31.58 0.82 23.26
N CYS A 192 -31.24 -0.47 23.31
CA CYS A 192 -32.19 -1.58 23.25
C CYS A 192 -33.66 -1.14 23.36
N ILE A 193 -34.36 -1.09 22.22
CA ILE A 193 -35.79 -1.33 22.15
C ILE A 193 -35.98 -2.30 20.98
N TRP A 194 -36.25 -3.55 21.36
CA TRP A 194 -36.71 -4.60 20.46
C TRP A 194 -38.13 -4.24 19.94
N PRO A 195 -38.65 -4.89 18.89
CA PRO A 195 -39.51 -6.02 19.23
C PRO A 195 -39.43 -7.23 18.27
N ILE A 196 -39.40 -8.40 18.91
CA ILE A 196 -40.36 -9.53 18.84
C ILE A 196 -40.54 -10.08 17.42
N THR A 197 -39.81 -11.13 17.03
CA THR A 197 -40.24 -12.53 17.28
C THR A 197 -39.13 -13.53 16.89
N ARG A 198 -39.12 -14.68 17.58
CA ARG A 198 -38.34 -15.91 17.31
C ARG A 198 -36.87 -15.94 17.75
N CYS A 199 -36.66 -16.17 19.03
CA CYS A 199 -35.68 -17.15 19.51
C CYS A 199 -36.19 -17.70 20.83
N TRP A 200 -36.70 -18.92 20.81
CA TRP A 200 -37.08 -19.68 22.00
C TRP A 200 -35.94 -20.65 22.29
N PRO A 201 -35.16 -20.50 23.38
CA PRO A 201 -34.37 -21.60 23.88
C PRO A 201 -35.20 -22.37 24.90
N ARG A 202 -35.48 -23.61 24.54
CA ARG A 202 -35.98 -24.70 25.36
C ARG A 202 -35.09 -24.87 26.60
N MET A 203 -35.47 -24.34 27.76
CA MET A 203 -34.82 -24.66 29.03
C MET A 203 -35.53 -25.85 29.70
N ARG A 204 -34.77 -26.91 29.96
CA ARG A 204 -35.15 -28.01 30.86
C ARG A 204 -34.73 -27.64 32.28
N GLY A 205 -35.61 -27.91 33.25
CA GLY A 205 -35.25 -28.30 34.63
C GLY A 205 -35.31 -27.23 35.74
N TRP A 206 -36.47 -27.16 36.43
CA TRP A 206 -36.72 -27.22 37.91
C TRP A 206 -35.85 -26.49 38.95
N PRO A 207 -36.29 -26.27 40.22
CA PRO A 207 -37.62 -26.42 40.88
C PRO A 207 -38.14 -25.08 41.49
N GLY A 208 -39.44 -24.84 41.68
CA GLY A 208 -40.19 -25.22 42.90
C GLY A 208 -40.31 -24.06 43.90
N SER A 209 -41.48 -23.95 44.56
CA SER A 209 -41.90 -22.98 45.62
C SER A 209 -42.28 -21.57 45.14
N ALA A 210 -43.47 -21.02 45.41
CA ALA A 210 -44.66 -21.44 46.16
C ALA A 210 -45.91 -20.77 45.56
#